data_AF-A0A117UYB9-F1
#
_entry.id   AF-A0A117UYB9-F1
#
_cell.length_a   1.000
_cell.length_b   1.000
_cell.length_c   1.000
_cell.angle_alpha   90.00
_cell.angle_beta   90.00
_cell.angle_gamma   90.00
#
_symmetry.space_group_name_H-M   'P 1'
#
loop_
_entity.id
_entity.type
_entity.pdbx_description
1 polymer ?
#
loop_
_entity_poly.entity_id
_entity_poly.type
_entity_poly.pdbx_seq_one_letter_code
_entity_poly.pdbx_strand_id
1 'polypeptide(L)'
;MQGHALDWRKRMSDTVAYSLLVYTSLQIFVTLRTLEGEGGSMLPMIALIILVAGVIPMFRHFERRWEALSDLEAADLTLQGDFRRDQLATWAVAIGLPFLLAAVFRVLVTNF
;
A
#
# COMPACT_ATOMS: atom_id res chain seq x y z
N MET A 1 -0.23 14.24 -31.29
CA MET A 1 -0.54 14.00 -29.87
C MET A 1 -0.99 12.55 -29.76
N GLN A 2 -0.12 11.63 -29.31
CA GLN A 2 -0.50 10.22 -29.15
C GLN A 2 -1.52 10.15 -28.00
N GLY A 3 -2.80 10.02 -28.33
CA GLY A 3 -3.81 9.70 -27.34
C GLY A 3 -3.39 8.39 -26.69
N HIS A 4 -3.01 8.43 -25.43
CA HIS A 4 -2.68 7.22 -24.69
C HIS A 4 -3.95 6.36 -24.71
N ALA A 5 -3.93 5.28 -25.48
CA ALA A 5 -4.96 4.27 -25.41
C ALA A 5 -5.10 3.86 -23.93
N LEU A 6 -6.34 3.83 -23.45
CA LEU A 6 -6.65 3.42 -22.08
C LEU A 6 -6.03 2.03 -21.85
N ASP A 7 -5.13 1.92 -20.87
CA ASP A 7 -4.57 0.65 -20.43
C ASP A 7 -4.67 0.55 -18.91
N TRP A 8 -5.63 -0.24 -18.44
CA TRP A 8 -5.87 -0.44 -17.01
C TRP A 8 -4.69 -1.11 -16.29
N ARG A 9 -3.94 -1.97 -16.99
CA ARG A 9 -2.80 -2.69 -16.41
C ARG A 9 -1.72 -1.70 -16.01
N LYS A 10 -1.36 -0.82 -16.96
CA LYS A 10 -0.37 0.24 -16.72
C LYS A 10 -0.81 1.18 -15.60
N ARG A 11 -2.07 1.62 -15.61
CA ARG A 11 -2.60 2.51 -14.57
C ARG A 11 -2.63 1.87 -13.18
N MET A 12 -2.88 0.56 -13.10
CA MET A 12 -2.85 -0.16 -11.83
C MET A 12 -1.42 -0.29 -11.31
N SER A 13 -0.47 -0.65 -12.18
CA SER A 13 0.94 -0.73 -11.81
C SER A 13 1.47 0.64 -11.33
N ASP A 14 1.12 1.73 -12.03
CA ASP A 14 1.43 3.10 -11.59
C ASP A 14 0.80 3.40 -10.22
N THR A 15 -0.47 3.02 -10.01
CA THR A 15 -1.16 3.19 -8.72
C THR A 15 -0.44 2.45 -7.60
N VAL A 16 -0.03 1.21 -7.82
CA VAL A 16 0.73 0.41 -6.85
C VAL A 16 2.08 1.06 -6.55
N ALA A 17 2.82 1.51 -7.58
CA ALA A 17 4.10 2.18 -7.42
C ALA A 17 3.99 3.46 -6.57
N TYR A 18 3.03 4.34 -6.88
CA TYR A 18 2.77 5.54 -6.07
C TYR A 18 2.33 5.20 -4.65
N SER A 19 1.49 4.18 -4.50
CA SER A 19 1.01 3.74 -3.18
C SER A 19 2.16 3.20 -2.32
N LEU A 20 3.10 2.45 -2.90
CA LEU A 20 4.31 2.00 -2.21
C LEU A 20 5.18 3.18 -1.75
N LEU A 21 5.38 4.19 -2.60
CA LEU A 21 6.13 5.39 -2.23
C LEU A 21 5.47 6.15 -1.06
N VAL A 22 4.14 6.31 -1.10
CA VAL A 22 3.40 6.96 -0.02
C VAL A 22 3.43 6.12 1.25
N TYR A 23 3.20 4.81 1.15
CA TYR A 23 3.32 3.87 2.26
C TYR A 23 4.68 4.01 2.93
N THR A 24 5.78 3.90 2.18
CA THR A 24 7.13 3.98 2.73
C THR A 24 7.41 5.34 3.36
N SER A 25 6.99 6.43 2.72
CA SER A 25 7.17 7.79 3.28
C SER A 25 6.44 7.93 4.61
N LEU A 26 5.16 7.56 4.66
CA LEU A 26 4.35 7.59 5.88
C LEU A 26 4.93 6.68 6.95
N GLN A 27 5.34 5.47 6.57
CA GLN A 27 5.91 4.48 7.49
C GLN A 27 7.16 5.03 8.18
N ILE A 28 8.06 5.68 7.44
CA ILE A 28 9.26 6.32 7.99
C ILE A 28 8.86 7.42 8.98
N PHE A 29 8.00 8.37 8.58
CA PHE A 29 7.60 9.48 9.46
C PHE A 29 6.93 8.99 10.74
N VAL A 30 5.98 8.08 10.62
CA VAL A 30 5.25 7.52 11.76
C VAL A 30 6.22 6.78 12.69
N THR A 31 7.12 5.97 12.13
CA THR A 31 8.10 5.21 12.91
C THR A 31 9.11 6.12 13.60
N LEU A 32 9.61 7.15 12.93
CA LEU A 32 10.51 8.15 13.52
C LEU A 32 9.87 8.84 14.72
N ARG A 33 8.60 9.25 14.60
CA ARG A 33 7.84 9.86 15.70
C ARG A 33 7.67 8.93 16.90
N THR A 34 7.47 7.63 16.65
CA THR A 34 7.38 6.62 17.70
C THR A 34 8.71 6.45 18.44
N LEU A 35 9.84 6.48 17.71
CA LEU A 35 11.18 6.33 18.29
C LEU A 35 11.61 7.55 19.12
N GLU A 36 11.22 8.77 18.73
CA GLU A 36 11.49 9.98 19.51
C GLU A 36 10.76 10.00 20.86
N GLY A 37 9.60 9.33 20.95
CA GLY A 37 8.75 9.34 22.14
C GLY A 37 9.05 8.24 23.16
N GLU A 38 9.67 7.13 22.76
CA GLU A 38 9.85 5.95 23.59
C GLU A 38 11.30 5.45 23.59
N GLY A 39 11.93 5.43 24.76
CA GLY A 39 13.30 4.97 24.93
C GLY A 39 13.51 3.53 24.48
N GLY A 40 14.27 3.33 23.40
CA GLY A 40 15.08 2.12 23.16
C GLY A 40 14.38 0.76 23.04
N SER A 41 13.07 0.69 22.75
CA SER A 41 12.40 -0.61 22.54
C SER A 41 12.72 -1.20 21.16
N MET A 42 13.01 -2.51 21.08
CA MET A 42 13.20 -3.24 19.81
C MET A 42 11.88 -3.67 19.14
N LEU A 43 10.76 -3.60 19.86
CA LEU A 43 9.43 -3.99 19.37
C LEU A 43 8.98 -3.24 18.10
N PRO A 44 9.16 -1.91 17.96
CA PRO A 44 8.82 -1.19 16.73
C PRO A 44 9.55 -1.73 15.51
N MET A 45 10.83 -2.08 15.65
CA MET A 45 11.67 -2.55 14.55
C MET A 45 11.23 -3.93 14.04
N ILE A 46 10.91 -4.86 14.95
CA ILE A 46 10.43 -6.19 14.57
C ILE A 46 9.05 -6.10 13.91
N ALA A 47 8.14 -5.29 14.47
CA ALA A 47 6.81 -5.09 13.92
C ALA A 47 6.87 -4.45 12.52
N LEU A 48 7.80 -3.51 12.30
CA LEU A 48 8.07 -2.92 11.00
C LEU A 48 8.55 -3.95 9.97
N ILE A 49 9.47 -4.84 10.33
CA ILE A 49 9.98 -5.89 9.44
C ILE A 49 8.83 -6.82 8.99
N ILE A 50 8.00 -7.27 9.95
CA ILE A 50 6.85 -8.14 9.66
C ILE A 50 5.86 -7.43 8.74
N LEU A 51 5.57 -6.16 9.01
CA LEU A 51 4.66 -5.36 8.20
C LEU A 51 5.15 -5.23 6.76
N VAL A 52 6.42 -4.85 6.56
CA VAL A 52 7.04 -4.71 5.23
C VAL A 52 7.03 -6.05 4.48
N ALA A 53 7.31 -7.15 5.16
CA ALA A 53 7.26 -8.48 4.56
C ALA A 53 5.84 -8.87 4.08
N GLY A 54 4.79 -8.43 4.79
CA GLY A 54 3.39 -8.67 4.42
C GLY A 54 2.84 -7.71 3.37
N VAL A 55 3.39 -6.50 3.27
CA VAL A 55 2.98 -5.47 2.30
C VAL A 55 3.22 -5.91 0.86
N ILE A 56 4.40 -6.45 0.55
CA ILE A 56 4.75 -6.88 -0.81
C ILE A 56 3.74 -7.90 -1.40
N PRO A 57 3.42 -9.03 -0.73
CA PRO A 57 2.46 -9.99 -1.28
C PRO A 57 1.06 -9.39 -1.42
N MET A 58 0.68 -8.45 -0.54
CA MET A 58 -0.61 -7.75 -0.62
C MET A 58 -0.70 -6.91 -1.89
N PHE A 59 0.28 -6.04 -2.16
CA PHE A 59 0.30 -5.22 -3.38
C PHE A 59 0.42 -6.09 -4.65
N ARG A 60 1.19 -7.18 -4.60
CA ARG A 60 1.26 -8.15 -5.72
C ARG A 60 -0.07 -8.85 -5.99
N HIS A 61 -0.89 -9.08 -4.96
CA HIS A 61 -2.21 -9.68 -5.16
C HIS A 61 -3.12 -8.75 -5.99
N PHE A 62 -3.12 -7.46 -5.67
CA PHE A 62 -3.86 -6.45 -6.43
C PHE A 62 -3.34 -6.35 -7.87
N GLU A 63 -2.03 -6.32 -8.08
CA GLU A 63 -1.45 -6.20 -9.43
C GLU A 63 -1.73 -7.41 -10.33
N ARG A 64 -1.60 -8.64 -9.81
CA ARG A 64 -1.80 -9.89 -10.58
C ARG A 64 -3.14 -9.96 -11.28
N ARG A 65 -4.20 -9.44 -10.66
CA ARG A 65 -5.55 -9.46 -11.24
C ARG A 65 -5.62 -8.65 -12.54
N TRP A 66 -4.90 -7.54 -12.58
CA TRP A 66 -4.88 -6.63 -13.73
C TRP A 66 -3.85 -7.07 -14.77
N GLU A 67 -2.68 -7.57 -14.36
CA GLU A 67 -1.66 -8.11 -15.28
C GLU A 67 -2.18 -9.24 -16.17
N ALA A 68 -3.17 -10.01 -15.70
CA ALA A 68 -3.75 -11.12 -16.44
C ALA A 68 -4.70 -10.69 -17.58
N LEU A 69 -5.02 -9.40 -17.72
CA LEU A 69 -5.92 -8.90 -18.76
C LEU A 69 -5.27 -8.94 -20.14
N SER A 70 -6.04 -9.38 -21.14
CA SER A 70 -5.68 -9.26 -22.55
C SER A 70 -5.69 -7.80 -23.01
N ASP A 71 -5.07 -7.51 -24.17
CA ASP A 71 -5.00 -6.14 -24.69
C ASP A 71 -6.38 -5.53 -24.99
N LEU A 72 -7.38 -6.36 -25.35
CA LEU A 72 -8.75 -5.90 -25.56
C LEU A 72 -9.43 -5.52 -24.24
N GLU A 73 -9.25 -6.36 -23.21
CA GLU A 73 -9.81 -6.12 -21.88
C GLU A 73 -9.12 -4.94 -21.18
N ALA A 74 -7.83 -4.73 -21.42
CA ALA A 74 -7.07 -3.61 -20.86
C ALA A 74 -7.62 -2.24 -21.30
N ALA A 75 -8.33 -2.18 -22.44
CA ALA A 75 -8.99 -1.00 -22.97
C ALA A 75 -10.51 -0.95 -22.70
N ASP A 76 -11.09 -1.95 -22.02
CA ASP A 76 -12.53 -2.04 -21.80
C ASP A 76 -12.99 -1.08 -20.69
N LEU A 77 -13.91 -0.17 -21.02
CA LEU A 77 -14.46 0.81 -20.09
C LEU A 77 -15.38 0.18 -19.02
N THR A 78 -15.89 -1.03 -19.23
CA THR A 78 -16.74 -1.71 -18.23
C THR A 78 -15.97 -2.02 -16.95
N LEU A 79 -14.65 -2.25 -17.04
CA LEU A 79 -13.76 -2.52 -15.90
C LEU A 79 -13.46 -1.28 -15.06
N GLN A 80 -13.90 -0.08 -15.47
CA GLN A 80 -13.65 1.16 -14.73
C GLN A 80 -14.15 1.11 -13.28
N GLY A 81 -15.30 0.48 -13.05
CA GLY A 81 -15.88 0.35 -11.71
C GLY A 81 -14.99 -0.48 -10.79
N ASP A 82 -14.54 -1.63 -11.28
CA ASP A 82 -13.66 -2.53 -10.52
C ASP A 82 -12.25 -1.94 -10.35
N PHE A 83 -11.76 -1.18 -11.34
CA PHE A 83 -10.51 -0.44 -11.24
C PHE A 83 -10.54 0.57 -10.09
N ARG A 84 -11.62 1.35 -9.98
CA ARG A 84 -11.75 2.36 -8.92
C ARG A 84 -11.78 1.72 -7.53
N ARG A 85 -12.47 0.57 -7.38
CA ARG A 85 -12.53 -0.16 -6.11
C ARG A 85 -11.14 -0.65 -5.70
N ASP A 86 -10.41 -1.24 -6.63
CA ASP A 86 -9.06 -1.74 -6.37
C ASP A 86 -8.05 -0.63 -6.11
N GLN A 87 -8.14 0.47 -6.86
CA GLN A 87 -7.34 1.65 -6.63
C GLN A 87 -7.60 2.20 -5.23
N LEU A 88 -8.86 2.32 -4.81
CA LEU A 88 -9.21 2.75 -3.46
C LEU A 88 -8.70 1.78 -2.39
N ALA A 89 -8.82 0.47 -2.61
CA ALA A 89 -8.31 -0.55 -1.69
C ALA A 89 -6.79 -0.46 -1.54
N THR A 90 -6.08 -0.27 -2.66
CA THR A 90 -4.62 -0.10 -2.71
C THR A 90 -4.18 1.12 -1.89
N TRP A 91 -4.86 2.25 -2.08
CA TRP A 91 -4.63 3.48 -1.29
C TRP A 91 -4.98 3.31 0.19
N ALA A 92 -6.10 2.66 0.49
CA ALA A 92 -6.53 2.40 1.86
C ALA A 92 -5.51 1.54 2.62
N VAL A 93 -4.92 0.53 1.97
CA VAL A 93 -3.85 -0.28 2.55
C VAL A 93 -2.57 0.54 2.74
N ALA A 94 -2.15 1.27 1.71
CA ALA A 94 -0.93 2.08 1.75
C ALA A 94 -0.93 3.11 2.88
N ILE A 95 -2.07 3.78 3.09
CA ILE A 95 -2.22 4.79 4.13
C ILE A 95 -2.54 4.13 5.47
N GLY A 96 -3.45 3.15 5.48
CA GLY A 96 -3.97 2.54 6.70
C GLY A 96 -2.96 1.70 7.46
N LEU A 97 -2.09 0.96 6.77
CA LEU A 97 -1.11 0.07 7.43
C LEU A 97 -0.13 0.81 8.35
N PRO A 98 0.50 1.93 7.94
CA PRO A 98 1.37 2.73 8.82
C PRO A 98 0.68 3.18 10.10
N PHE A 99 -0.55 3.68 10.00
CA PHE A 99 -1.31 4.13 11.17
C PHE A 99 -1.81 2.97 12.04
N LEU A 100 -2.23 1.87 11.42
CA LEU A 100 -2.63 0.66 12.13
C LEU A 100 -1.47 0.12 12.96
N LEU A 101 -0.25 0.08 12.40
CA LEU A 101 0.94 -0.32 13.13
C LEU A 101 1.21 0.59 14.32
N ALA A 102 1.16 1.91 14.11
CA ALA A 102 1.35 2.87 15.20
C ALA A 102 0.30 2.74 16.31
N ALA A 103 -0.97 2.50 15.94
CA ALA A 103 -2.04 2.29 16.89
C ALA A 103 -1.85 1.00 17.70
N VAL A 104 -1.55 -0.12 17.03
CA VAL A 104 -1.24 -1.40 17.69
C VAL A 104 -0.07 -1.24 18.63
N PHE A 105 1.00 -0.55 18.20
CA PHE A 105 2.16 -0.30 19.02
C PHE A 105 1.82 0.52 20.27
N ARG A 106 1.11 1.66 20.10
CA ARG A 106 0.65 2.49 21.22
C ARG A 106 -0.19 1.69 22.22
N VAL A 107 -1.08 0.83 21.74
CA VAL A 107 -1.91 -0.04 22.59
C VAL A 107 -1.06 -1.06 23.34
N LEU A 108 -0.12 -1.74 22.67
CA LEU A 108 0.75 -2.70 23.32
C LEU A 108 1.58 -2.03 24.42
N VAL A 109 2.24 -0.91 24.11
CA VAL A 109 3.08 -0.20 25.09
C VAL A 109 2.29 0.36 26.26
N THR A 110 1.08 0.89 26.04
CA THR A 110 0.27 1.41 27.15
C THR A 110 -0.22 0.30 28.10
N ASN A 111 -0.27 -0.95 27.64
CA ASN A 111 -0.74 -2.08 28.43
C ASN A 111 0.39 -2.90 29.10
N PHE A 112 1.66 -2.55 28.90
CA PHE A 112 2.83 -3.18 29.53
C PHE A 112 3.60 -2.16 30.38
#